data_AF-A0A947S4I3-F1
#
_entry.id   AF-A0A947S4I3-F1
#
_cell.length_a   1.000
_cell.length_b   1.000
_cell.length_c   1.000
_cell.angle_alpha   90.00
_cell.angle_beta   90.00
_cell.angle_gamma   90.00
#
_symmetry.space_group_name_H-M   'P 1'
#
loop_
_entity.id
_entity.type
_entity.pdbx_description
1 polymer ?
#
loop_
_entity_poly.entity_id
_entity_poly.type
_entity_poly.pdbx_seq_one_letter_code
_entity_poly.pdbx_strand_id
1 'polypeptide(L)'
;MINELEITDQYDLIKKYHEKYLKKFGVKIPKLLDNSGQFTKNALMLVYLSLGYPKTKVVSKTELTKFIRIYFSDTNDVQQARHLGAQDGWWIVAGGRDNIVADLKSGEYQLYTLEQPYPSFKKGHRIIDTGDWNKLKEQYSFRCATCGSREGEPQFNWPGTKTKLQKSHKDPNKPLIAGNIIPQCQKCNRADRNRWVYDEKGRVIKLANPKFVKNFDKDVRWEIYKILFNEFKGENLNEKKSKK
;
A
#
# COMPACT_ATOMS: atom_id res chain seq x y z
N MET A 1 15.87 -23.07 -21.31
CA MET A 1 14.44 -22.87 -21.02
C MET A 1 14.10 -23.74 -19.84
N ILE A 2 13.30 -23.27 -18.89
CA ILE A 2 12.87 -24.09 -17.76
C ILE A 2 11.78 -25.06 -18.23
N ASN A 3 11.89 -26.34 -17.88
CA ASN A 3 10.89 -27.36 -18.21
C ASN A 3 9.85 -27.53 -17.08
N GLU A 4 8.81 -28.33 -17.30
CA GLU A 4 7.72 -28.51 -16.33
C GLU A 4 8.17 -29.14 -15.01
N LEU A 5 9.17 -30.03 -15.04
CA LEU A 5 9.73 -30.64 -13.85
C LEU A 5 10.46 -29.59 -13.02
N GLU A 6 11.32 -28.79 -13.65
CA GLU A 6 12.04 -27.69 -12.99
C GLU A 6 11.08 -26.63 -12.43
N ILE A 7 9.96 -26.35 -13.11
CA ILE A 7 8.90 -25.48 -12.59
C ILE A 7 8.31 -26.05 -11.30
N THR A 8 8.01 -27.35 -11.29
CA THR A 8 7.40 -28.03 -10.16
C THR A 8 8.35 -28.09 -8.96
N ASP A 9 9.61 -28.48 -9.19
CA ASP A 9 10.66 -28.54 -8.16
C ASP A 9 10.89 -27.17 -7.53
N GLN A 10 10.99 -26.13 -8.36
CA GLN A 10 11.17 -24.77 -7.87
C GLN A 10 9.94 -24.27 -7.11
N TYR A 11 8.73 -24.64 -7.54
CA TYR A 11 7.50 -24.28 -6.84
C TYR A 11 7.38 -24.98 -5.48
N ASP A 12 7.85 -26.22 -5.36
CA ASP A 12 7.89 -26.94 -4.08
C ASP A 12 8.93 -26.37 -3.12
N LEU A 13 10.07 -25.87 -3.62
CA LEU A 13 10.99 -25.04 -2.84
C LEU A 13 10.27 -23.80 -2.28
N ILE A 14 9.55 -23.07 -3.13
CA ILE A 14 8.79 -21.88 -2.73
C ILE A 14 7.77 -22.23 -1.63
N LYS A 15 7.01 -23.33 -1.78
CA LYS A 15 6.08 -23.81 -0.75
C LYS A 15 6.78 -24.08 0.58
N LYS A 16 7.93 -24.76 0.56
CA LYS A 16 8.69 -25.09 1.76
C LYS A 16 9.11 -23.83 2.53
N TYR A 17 9.61 -22.81 1.83
CA TYR A 17 9.97 -21.53 2.44
C TYR A 17 8.74 -20.73 2.89
N HIS A 18 7.67 -20.75 2.10
CA HIS A 18 6.41 -20.11 2.45
C HIS A 18 5.89 -20.63 3.78
N GLU A 19 5.82 -21.94 3.93
CA GLU A 19 5.30 -22.58 5.13
C GLU A 19 6.18 -22.31 6.35
N LYS A 20 7.50 -22.35 6.15
CA LYS A 20 8.49 -22.11 7.22
C LYS A 20 8.53 -20.65 7.68
N TYR A 21 8.44 -19.68 6.78
CA TYR A 21 8.78 -18.29 7.07
C TYR A 21 7.65 -17.29 6.82
N LEU A 22 6.87 -17.46 5.75
CA LEU A 22 6.01 -16.40 5.21
C LEU A 22 4.53 -16.55 5.60
N LYS A 23 4.06 -17.77 5.84
CA LYS A 23 2.65 -18.07 6.16
C LYS A 23 2.17 -17.32 7.40
N LYS A 24 3.01 -17.21 8.43
CA LYS A 24 2.70 -16.46 9.66
C LYS A 24 2.44 -14.97 9.42
N PHE A 25 2.96 -14.42 8.32
CA PHE A 25 2.75 -13.03 7.91
C PHE A 25 1.57 -12.86 6.92
N GLY A 26 0.88 -13.95 6.57
CA GLY A 26 -0.27 -13.96 5.66
C GLY A 26 0.08 -13.75 4.19
N VAL A 27 1.34 -13.99 3.79
CA VAL A 27 1.76 -13.99 2.39
C VAL A 27 0.93 -15.01 1.61
N LYS A 28 0.41 -14.61 0.45
CA LYS A 28 -0.45 -15.47 -0.38
C LYS A 28 0.40 -16.24 -1.38
N ILE A 29 0.26 -17.57 -1.34
CA ILE A 29 0.84 -18.44 -2.36
C ILE A 29 -0.10 -18.55 -3.56
N PRO A 30 0.35 -18.21 -4.78
CA PRO A 30 -0.45 -18.42 -5.99
C PRO A 30 -0.57 -19.92 -6.28
N LYS A 31 -1.73 -20.39 -6.72
CA LYS A 31 -1.91 -21.80 -7.14
C LYS A 31 -1.02 -22.10 -8.34
N LEU A 32 -0.31 -23.23 -8.35
CA LEU A 32 0.51 -23.62 -9.50
C LEU A 32 -0.34 -23.82 -10.74
N LEU A 33 -1.39 -24.64 -10.61
CA LEU A 33 -2.34 -24.96 -11.66
C LEU A 33 -3.72 -24.37 -11.36
N ASP A 34 -4.45 -23.98 -12.40
CA ASP A 34 -5.86 -23.63 -12.31
C ASP A 34 -6.78 -24.86 -12.34
N ASN A 35 -8.10 -24.64 -12.32
CA ASN A 35 -9.08 -25.73 -12.31
C ASN A 35 -9.11 -26.53 -13.63
N SER A 36 -8.50 -26.00 -14.70
CA SER A 36 -8.36 -26.67 -16.00
C SER A 36 -7.04 -27.44 -16.14
N GLY A 37 -6.19 -27.40 -15.10
CA GLY A 37 -4.87 -28.05 -15.11
C GLY A 37 -3.77 -27.21 -15.79
N GLN A 38 -4.03 -25.94 -16.13
CA GLN A 38 -3.03 -25.06 -16.74
C GLN A 38 -2.26 -24.27 -15.69
N PHE A 39 -0.97 -24.01 -15.94
CA PHE A 39 -0.15 -23.18 -15.06
C PHE A 39 -0.73 -21.77 -14.89
N THR A 40 -0.71 -21.20 -13.68
CA THR A 40 -1.17 -19.82 -13.49
C THR A 40 -0.03 -18.81 -13.74
N LYS A 41 -0.37 -17.66 -14.34
CA LYS A 41 0.60 -16.57 -14.61
C LYS A 41 1.36 -16.14 -13.35
N ASN A 42 0.65 -16.02 -12.24
CA ASN A 42 1.24 -15.60 -10.96
C ASN A 42 2.23 -16.62 -10.40
N ALA A 43 1.92 -17.93 -10.51
CA ALA A 43 2.86 -18.97 -10.09
C ALA A 43 4.09 -19.01 -10.98
N LEU A 44 3.91 -18.96 -12.32
CA LEU A 44 5.03 -18.93 -13.26
C LEU A 44 5.97 -17.74 -13.03
N MET A 45 5.42 -16.54 -12.81
CA MET A 45 6.23 -15.36 -12.48
C MET A 45 7.05 -15.56 -11.21
N LEU A 46 6.43 -16.08 -10.14
CA LEU A 46 7.12 -16.32 -8.87
C LEU A 46 8.21 -17.38 -9.01
N VAL A 47 7.91 -18.48 -9.70
CA VAL A 47 8.88 -19.54 -10.03
C VAL A 47 10.08 -18.94 -10.77
N TYR A 48 9.84 -18.20 -11.86
CA TYR A 48 10.90 -17.63 -12.67
C TYR A 48 11.80 -16.66 -11.90
N LEU A 49 11.21 -15.77 -11.09
CA LEU A 49 11.95 -14.82 -10.26
C LEU A 49 12.72 -15.50 -9.12
N SER A 50 12.31 -16.69 -8.70
CA SER A 50 12.95 -17.45 -7.62
C SER A 50 14.11 -18.33 -8.08
N LEU A 51 14.33 -18.48 -9.39
CA LEU A 51 15.41 -19.31 -9.91
C LEU A 51 16.78 -18.85 -9.40
N GLY A 52 17.58 -19.80 -8.94
CA GLY A 52 18.89 -19.55 -8.33
C GLY A 52 18.85 -19.11 -6.87
N TYR A 53 17.68 -19.16 -6.20
CA TYR A 53 17.58 -18.87 -4.77
C TYR A 53 18.61 -19.66 -3.94
N PRO A 54 19.34 -19.03 -3.00
CA PRO A 54 19.13 -17.67 -2.46
C PRO A 54 19.72 -16.53 -3.30
N LYS A 55 20.54 -16.81 -4.32
CA LYS A 55 21.17 -15.80 -5.19
C LYS A 55 20.39 -15.65 -6.49
N THR A 56 19.16 -15.16 -6.37
CA THR A 56 18.26 -14.94 -7.52
C THR A 56 18.85 -13.93 -8.50
N LYS A 57 18.57 -14.11 -9.79
CA LYS A 57 19.03 -13.20 -10.84
C LYS A 57 18.12 -11.97 -10.97
N VAL A 58 18.71 -10.89 -11.47
CA VAL A 58 17.95 -9.74 -11.99
C VAL A 58 17.29 -10.14 -13.30
N VAL A 59 16.01 -9.85 -13.43
CA VAL A 59 15.19 -10.18 -14.60
C VAL A 59 14.57 -8.91 -15.16
N SER A 60 14.74 -8.69 -16.46
CA SER A 60 14.10 -7.55 -17.14
C SER A 60 12.61 -7.81 -17.41
N LYS A 61 11.81 -6.75 -17.51
CA LYS A 61 10.39 -6.84 -17.89
C LYS A 61 10.19 -7.60 -19.22
N THR A 62 11.09 -7.37 -20.18
CA THR A 62 11.03 -8.02 -21.51
C THR A 62 11.35 -9.51 -21.41
N GLU A 63 12.36 -9.91 -20.63
CA GLU A 63 12.69 -11.31 -20.36
C GLU A 63 11.52 -12.03 -19.68
N LEU A 64 10.96 -11.44 -18.62
CA LEU A 64 9.83 -12.03 -17.92
C LEU A 64 8.60 -12.16 -18.82
N THR A 65 8.33 -11.15 -19.66
CA THR A 65 7.23 -11.19 -20.63
C THR A 65 7.43 -12.28 -21.67
N LYS A 66 8.66 -12.44 -22.20
CA LYS A 66 9.00 -13.52 -23.14
C LYS A 66 8.76 -14.89 -22.52
N PHE A 67 9.15 -15.10 -21.26
CA PHE A 67 8.89 -16.35 -20.55
C PHE A 67 7.39 -16.63 -20.40
N ILE A 68 6.61 -15.66 -19.94
CA ILE A 68 5.16 -15.85 -19.75
C ILE A 68 4.44 -16.11 -21.07
N ARG A 69 4.89 -15.54 -22.19
CA ARG A 69 4.32 -15.78 -23.52
C ARG A 69 4.48 -17.20 -24.04
N ILE A 70 5.39 -18.00 -23.49
CA ILE A 70 5.51 -19.43 -23.80
C ILE A 70 4.23 -20.17 -23.40
N TYR A 71 3.63 -19.79 -22.26
CA TYR A 71 2.40 -20.41 -21.74
C TYR A 71 1.14 -19.61 -22.08
N PHE A 72 1.30 -18.31 -22.32
CA PHE A 72 0.19 -17.38 -22.56
C PHE A 72 0.53 -16.37 -23.66
N SER A 73 0.40 -16.79 -24.93
CA SER A 73 0.80 -16.05 -26.14
C SER A 73 0.30 -14.59 -26.16
N ASP A 74 -0.95 -14.36 -25.74
CA ASP A 74 -1.64 -13.07 -25.86
C ASP A 74 -1.34 -12.12 -24.69
N THR A 75 -0.31 -12.42 -23.90
CA THR A 75 0.05 -11.61 -22.75
C THR A 75 0.71 -10.30 -23.20
N ASN A 76 0.01 -9.20 -22.96
CA ASN A 76 0.57 -7.86 -22.96
C ASN A 76 1.69 -7.72 -21.92
N ASP A 77 2.52 -6.69 -22.08
CA ASP A 77 3.64 -6.37 -21.20
C ASP A 77 3.37 -6.66 -19.72
N VAL A 78 4.13 -7.59 -19.13
CA VAL A 78 3.91 -8.08 -17.76
C VAL A 78 4.25 -6.99 -16.75
N GLN A 79 3.26 -6.17 -16.38
CA GLN A 79 3.34 -5.26 -15.24
C GLN A 79 3.00 -5.96 -13.91
N GLN A 80 2.45 -7.18 -13.99
CA GLN A 80 1.86 -7.92 -12.88
C GLN A 80 2.87 -8.46 -11.85
N ALA A 81 4.16 -8.53 -12.18
CA ALA A 81 5.20 -8.90 -11.20
C ALA A 81 5.21 -7.97 -9.98
N ARG A 82 4.81 -6.70 -10.17
CA ARG A 82 4.65 -5.70 -9.10
C ARG A 82 3.49 -6.02 -8.17
N HIS A 83 2.47 -6.74 -8.65
CA HIS A 83 1.29 -7.11 -7.86
C HIS A 83 1.63 -8.23 -6.87
N LEU A 84 2.40 -9.23 -7.30
CA LEU A 84 2.90 -10.30 -6.42
C LEU A 84 3.65 -9.74 -5.19
N GLY A 85 4.35 -8.62 -5.38
CA GLY A 85 5.07 -7.95 -4.32
C GLY A 85 4.18 -7.39 -3.22
N ALA A 86 3.71 -6.15 -3.41
CA ALA A 86 2.98 -5.43 -2.37
C ALA A 86 1.58 -6.00 -2.06
N GLN A 87 0.94 -6.71 -3.02
CA GLN A 87 -0.42 -7.22 -2.81
C GLN A 87 -0.46 -8.63 -2.23
N ASP A 88 0.51 -9.49 -2.59
CA ASP A 88 0.54 -10.89 -2.15
C ASP A 88 1.68 -11.20 -1.18
N GLY A 89 2.63 -10.28 -1.01
CA GLY A 89 3.57 -10.26 0.11
C GLY A 89 4.95 -10.80 -0.17
N TRP A 90 5.24 -11.16 -1.41
CA TRP A 90 6.55 -11.63 -1.84
C TRP A 90 7.54 -10.45 -1.90
N TRP A 91 8.75 -10.60 -1.38
CA TRP A 91 9.72 -9.50 -1.42
C TRP A 91 10.37 -9.38 -2.80
N ILE A 92 9.63 -8.86 -3.77
CA ILE A 92 10.10 -8.59 -5.13
C ILE A 92 10.51 -7.12 -5.21
N VAL A 93 11.76 -6.91 -5.55
CA VAL A 93 12.42 -5.61 -5.70
C VAL A 93 12.26 -5.19 -7.16
N ALA A 94 11.89 -3.95 -7.39
CA ALA A 94 11.73 -3.38 -8.74
C ALA A 94 12.52 -2.07 -8.84
N GLY A 95 13.16 -1.85 -9.99
CA GLY A 95 13.89 -0.61 -10.26
C GLY A 95 12.98 0.59 -10.57
N GLY A 96 13.49 1.80 -10.31
CA GLY A 96 12.80 3.08 -10.59
C GLY A 96 11.85 3.58 -9.50
N ARG A 97 11.92 3.07 -8.25
CA ARG A 97 11.13 3.53 -7.09
C ARG A 97 11.98 3.91 -5.88
N ASP A 98 13.13 4.55 -6.09
CA ASP A 98 14.09 4.89 -5.03
C ASP A 98 14.40 3.68 -4.14
N ASN A 99 14.58 2.52 -4.79
CA ASN A 99 14.72 1.27 -4.10
C ASN A 99 16.10 1.20 -3.44
N ILE A 100 16.14 1.15 -2.11
CA ILE A 100 17.39 1.09 -1.35
C ILE A 100 17.91 -0.34 -1.14
N VAL A 101 17.14 -1.35 -1.53
CA VAL A 101 17.43 -2.76 -1.24
C VAL A 101 18.37 -3.37 -2.28
N ALA A 102 18.21 -3.00 -3.55
CA ALA A 102 19.11 -3.39 -4.63
C ALA A 102 19.16 -2.32 -5.72
N ASP A 103 20.34 -2.14 -6.31
CA ASP A 103 20.55 -1.26 -7.45
C ASP A 103 19.99 -1.90 -8.73
N LEU A 104 18.79 -1.48 -9.13
CA LEU A 104 18.04 -2.02 -10.26
C LEU A 104 17.60 -0.90 -11.18
N LYS A 105 17.75 -1.10 -12.48
CA LYS A 105 17.27 -0.15 -13.49
C LYS A 105 15.76 -0.21 -13.60
N SER A 106 15.15 0.89 -14.03
CA SER A 106 13.71 0.93 -14.28
C SER A 106 13.30 -0.18 -15.25
N GLY A 107 12.34 -1.01 -14.83
CA GLY A 107 11.88 -2.17 -15.61
C GLY A 107 12.57 -3.49 -15.27
N GLU A 108 13.50 -3.51 -14.31
CA GLU A 108 14.10 -4.72 -13.78
C GLU A 108 13.41 -5.17 -12.48
N TYR A 109 13.43 -6.48 -12.25
CA TYR A 109 12.84 -7.16 -11.10
C TYR A 109 13.78 -8.21 -10.54
N GLN A 110 13.75 -8.40 -9.22
CA GLN A 110 14.46 -9.49 -8.55
C GLN A 110 13.68 -9.94 -7.31
N LEU A 111 13.58 -11.24 -7.07
CA LEU A 111 13.10 -11.74 -5.78
C LEU A 111 14.22 -11.61 -4.75
N TYR A 112 14.06 -10.74 -3.76
CA TYR A 112 15.10 -10.50 -2.75
C TYR A 112 15.28 -11.68 -1.80
N THR A 113 14.17 -12.19 -1.25
CA THR A 113 14.21 -13.30 -0.29
C THR A 113 12.89 -14.06 -0.25
N LEU A 114 12.96 -15.35 0.10
CA LEU A 114 11.81 -16.19 0.44
C LEU A 114 11.61 -16.31 1.97
N GLU A 115 12.44 -15.64 2.78
CA GLU A 115 12.46 -15.78 4.24
C GLU A 115 11.76 -14.62 4.96
N GLN A 116 11.51 -13.52 4.26
CA GLN A 116 10.87 -12.33 4.79
C GLN A 116 9.80 -11.81 3.80
N PRO A 117 8.65 -11.33 4.30
CA PRO A 117 7.65 -10.72 3.44
C PRO A 117 8.14 -9.38 2.91
N TYR A 118 7.51 -8.87 1.84
CA TYR A 118 7.77 -7.51 1.38
C TYR A 118 7.64 -6.50 2.55
N PRO A 119 8.55 -5.53 2.73
CA PRO A 119 8.66 -4.78 4.00
C PRO A 119 7.41 -4.02 4.42
N SER A 120 6.60 -3.59 3.44
CA SER A 120 5.34 -2.89 3.69
C SER A 120 4.10 -3.79 3.52
N PHE A 121 4.29 -5.09 3.35
CA PHE A 121 3.21 -6.05 3.28
C PHE A 121 2.52 -6.17 4.64
N LYS A 122 1.24 -5.80 4.65
CA LYS A 122 0.40 -5.73 5.84
C LYS A 122 -0.81 -6.67 5.75
N LYS A 123 -0.73 -7.77 5.00
CA LYS A 123 -1.88 -8.69 4.83
C LYS A 123 -1.83 -9.76 5.92
N GLY A 124 -2.34 -9.36 7.08
CA GLY A 124 -2.26 -10.05 8.37
C GLY A 124 -2.31 -9.01 9.50
N HIS A 125 -1.83 -7.81 9.19
CA HIS A 125 -2.00 -6.59 9.96
C HIS A 125 -2.56 -5.48 9.05
N ARG A 126 -3.82 -5.62 8.60
CA ARG A 126 -4.61 -4.37 8.45
C ARG A 126 -4.39 -3.60 9.74
N ILE A 127 -4.33 -2.27 9.69
CA ILE A 127 -4.40 -1.52 10.94
C ILE A 127 -5.76 -1.86 11.54
N ILE A 128 -5.77 -2.88 12.39
CA ILE A 128 -6.93 -3.37 13.08
C ILE A 128 -6.83 -2.62 14.37
N ASP A 129 -7.53 -1.50 14.37
CA ASP A 129 -7.79 -0.78 15.58
C ASP A 129 -8.68 -1.66 16.45
N THR A 130 -8.04 -2.43 17.32
CA THR A 130 -8.67 -3.31 18.30
C THR A 130 -9.29 -2.52 19.46
N GLY A 131 -9.26 -1.18 19.40
CA GLY A 131 -9.55 -0.28 20.53
C GLY A 131 -8.38 -0.15 21.51
N ASP A 132 -7.39 -1.05 21.45
CA ASP A 132 -6.16 -0.99 22.22
C ASP A 132 -5.18 0.03 21.62
N TRP A 133 -4.98 1.12 22.36
CA TRP A 133 -4.13 2.22 21.95
C TRP A 133 -2.65 1.83 21.79
N ASN A 134 -2.13 0.94 22.65
CA ASN A 134 -0.73 0.56 22.59
C ASN A 134 -0.47 -0.35 21.38
N LYS A 135 -1.37 -1.30 21.12
CA LYS A 135 -1.31 -2.13 19.89
C LYS A 135 -1.44 -1.29 18.63
N LEU A 136 -2.32 -0.29 18.64
CA LEU A 136 -2.43 0.64 17.51
C LEU A 136 -1.11 1.38 17.28
N LYS A 137 -0.51 1.97 18.33
CA LYS A 137 0.81 2.64 18.20
C LYS A 137 1.90 1.70 17.68
N GLU A 138 1.94 0.46 18.16
CA GLU A 138 2.89 -0.56 17.70
C GLU A 138 2.77 -0.83 16.19
N GLN A 139 1.55 -0.92 15.65
CA GLN A 139 1.30 -1.09 14.21
C GLN A 139 1.82 0.08 13.34
N TYR A 140 2.03 1.25 13.96
CA TYR A 140 2.66 2.43 13.36
C TYR A 140 4.12 2.62 13.81
N SER A 141 4.74 1.62 14.43
CA SER A 141 6.10 1.70 14.98
C SER A 141 6.30 2.86 15.96
N PHE A 142 5.26 3.21 16.70
CA PHE A 142 5.18 4.37 17.59
C PHE A 142 5.44 5.69 16.88
N ARG A 143 5.02 5.82 15.61
CA ARG A 143 5.18 7.05 14.83
C ARG A 143 3.86 7.76 14.57
N CYS A 144 3.95 9.07 14.40
CA CYS A 144 2.87 9.89 13.88
C CYS A 144 2.56 9.46 12.43
N ALA A 145 1.31 9.12 12.14
CA ALA A 145 0.84 8.75 10.82
C ALA A 145 1.04 9.86 9.78
N THR A 146 1.06 11.12 10.20
CA THR A 146 1.14 12.28 9.28
C THR A 146 2.57 12.76 9.04
N CYS A 147 3.40 12.87 10.09
CA CYS A 147 4.76 13.43 9.98
C CYS A 147 5.89 12.45 10.28
N GLY A 148 5.60 11.21 10.63
CA GLY A 148 6.61 10.16 10.88
C GLY A 148 7.42 10.31 12.17
N SER A 149 7.27 11.41 12.94
CA SER A 149 7.97 11.59 14.22
C SER A 149 7.60 10.49 15.21
N ARG A 150 8.59 9.97 15.95
CA ARG A 150 8.41 8.85 16.88
C ARG A 150 8.08 9.32 18.28
N GLU A 151 7.15 8.65 18.95
CA GLU A 151 6.77 8.93 20.35
C GLU A 151 8.00 8.96 21.26
N GLY A 152 8.12 10.02 22.04
CA GLY A 152 9.22 10.19 22.99
C GLY A 152 10.52 10.78 22.41
N GLU A 153 10.69 10.78 21.09
CA GLU A 153 11.82 11.44 20.41
C GLU A 153 11.50 12.91 20.10
N PRO A 154 12.51 13.76 19.81
CA PRO A 154 12.29 15.11 19.28
C PRO A 154 11.34 15.10 18.09
N GLN A 155 10.43 16.06 18.04
CA GLN A 155 9.51 16.19 16.91
C GLN A 155 10.28 16.68 15.67
N PHE A 156 10.03 16.05 14.53
CA PHE A 156 10.83 16.22 13.31
C PHE A 156 10.96 17.68 12.81
N ASN A 157 9.86 18.43 12.77
CA ASN A 157 9.80 19.84 12.35
C ASN A 157 10.04 20.83 13.52
N TRP A 158 9.88 20.38 14.77
CA TRP A 158 9.99 21.18 15.99
C TRP A 158 10.86 20.43 17.02
N PRO A 159 12.19 20.33 16.78
CA PRO A 159 13.08 19.46 17.56
C PRO A 159 13.20 19.86 19.03
N GLY A 160 12.93 21.12 19.37
CA GLY A 160 12.83 21.58 20.77
C GLY A 160 11.62 21.03 21.54
N THR A 161 10.80 20.17 20.94
CA THR A 161 9.64 19.56 21.59
C THR A 161 9.66 18.04 21.46
N LYS A 162 9.26 17.34 22.53
CA LYS A 162 9.10 15.89 22.53
C LYS A 162 7.82 15.49 21.79
N THR A 163 7.90 14.47 20.93
CA THR A 163 6.73 13.92 20.24
C THR A 163 5.82 13.20 21.21
N LYS A 164 4.54 13.59 21.25
CA LYS A 164 3.49 12.96 22.05
C LYS A 164 2.39 12.49 21.11
N LEU A 165 2.17 11.17 21.01
CA LEU A 165 1.11 10.64 20.18
C LEU A 165 -0.25 10.77 20.88
N GLN A 166 -1.26 11.09 20.10
CA GLN A 166 -2.64 11.25 20.52
C GLN A 166 -3.55 10.43 19.61
N LYS A 167 -4.70 9.99 20.15
CA LYS A 167 -5.80 9.47 19.35
C LYS A 167 -6.37 10.60 18.51
N SER A 168 -6.20 10.54 17.20
CA SER A 168 -6.78 11.53 16.27
C SER A 168 -7.80 10.87 15.35
N HIS A 169 -8.79 11.65 14.93
CA HIS A 169 -9.80 11.19 14.00
C HIS A 169 -9.18 10.93 12.63
N LYS A 170 -9.51 9.77 12.06
CA LYS A 170 -9.34 9.52 10.63
C LYS A 170 -10.38 10.32 9.83
N ASP A 171 -11.64 10.26 10.26
CA ASP A 171 -12.73 11.11 9.76
C ASP A 171 -13.32 11.88 10.96
N PRO A 172 -13.16 13.21 11.02
CA PRO A 172 -13.62 13.99 12.17
C PRO A 172 -15.15 14.15 12.21
N ASN A 173 -15.88 13.75 11.17
CA ASN A 173 -17.34 13.70 11.17
C ASN A 173 -17.88 12.39 11.77
N LYS A 174 -17.00 11.50 12.25
CA LYS A 174 -17.35 10.23 12.90
C LYS A 174 -16.78 10.20 14.33
N PRO A 175 -17.35 9.38 15.24
CA PRO A 175 -16.88 9.29 16.61
C PRO A 175 -15.40 8.88 16.73
N LEU A 176 -14.71 9.30 17.80
CA LEU A 176 -13.33 8.92 18.12
C LEU A 176 -13.28 7.51 18.73
N ILE A 177 -13.58 6.51 17.93
CA ILE A 177 -13.66 5.10 18.35
C ILE A 177 -12.78 4.21 17.48
N ALA A 178 -12.66 2.95 17.90
CA ALA A 178 -11.96 1.92 17.16
C ALA A 178 -12.37 1.91 15.67
N GLY A 179 -11.39 1.94 14.77
CA GLY A 179 -11.59 1.95 13.32
C GLY A 179 -11.71 3.35 12.71
N ASN A 180 -11.76 4.40 13.54
CA ASN A 180 -11.71 5.80 13.12
C ASN A 180 -10.56 6.58 13.79
N ILE A 181 -9.58 5.89 14.37
CA ILE A 181 -8.44 6.52 15.03
C ILE A 181 -7.16 6.25 14.25
N ILE A 182 -6.32 7.28 14.12
CA ILE A 182 -4.92 7.16 13.71
C ILE A 182 -4.02 7.84 14.76
N PRO A 183 -2.78 7.36 14.98
CA PRO A 183 -1.85 8.05 15.85
C PRO A 183 -1.31 9.31 15.16
N GLN A 184 -1.61 10.48 15.71
CA GLN A 184 -0.98 11.73 15.29
C GLN A 184 -0.24 12.37 16.45
N CYS A 185 0.85 13.08 16.16
CA CYS A 185 1.52 13.88 17.18
C CYS A 185 0.71 15.14 17.50
N GLN A 186 0.97 15.71 18.68
CA GLN A 186 0.32 16.93 19.17
C GLN A 186 0.43 18.13 18.23
N LYS A 187 1.46 18.17 17.36
CA LYS A 187 1.67 19.27 16.39
C LYS A 187 0.79 19.09 15.15
N CYS A 188 0.75 17.89 14.57
CA CYS A 188 -0.09 17.58 13.41
C CYS A 188 -1.58 17.66 13.76
N ASN A 189 -2.00 16.98 14.84
CA ASN A 189 -3.40 16.94 15.25
C ASN A 189 -3.97 18.35 15.51
N ARG A 190 -3.19 19.21 16.16
CA ARG A 190 -3.58 20.61 16.41
C ARG A 190 -3.67 21.46 15.14
N ALA A 191 -2.81 21.20 14.16
CA ALA A 191 -2.80 21.94 12.90
C ALA A 191 -4.02 21.58 12.02
N ASP A 192 -4.41 20.31 12.01
CA ASP A 192 -5.45 19.79 11.13
C ASP A 192 -6.85 20.29 11.47
N ARG A 193 -7.15 20.54 12.75
CA ARG A 193 -8.42 21.14 13.23
C ARG A 193 -9.67 20.54 12.58
N ASN A 194 -9.74 19.21 12.47
CA ASN A 194 -10.87 18.50 11.89
C ASN A 194 -11.21 18.90 10.44
N ARG A 195 -10.22 19.36 9.66
CA ARG A 195 -10.43 19.81 8.27
C ARG A 195 -10.34 18.68 7.25
N TRP A 196 -9.67 17.59 7.58
CA TRP A 196 -9.26 16.56 6.62
C TRP A 196 -9.78 15.19 7.03
N VAL A 197 -10.01 14.34 6.03
CA VAL A 197 -10.19 12.89 6.22
C VAL A 197 -8.92 12.19 5.76
N TYR A 198 -8.44 11.26 6.58
CA TYR A 198 -7.24 10.48 6.36
C TYR A 198 -7.53 9.05 5.88
N ASP A 199 -6.57 8.44 5.21
CA ASP A 199 -6.49 6.99 5.12
C ASP A 199 -5.68 6.40 6.29
N GLU A 200 -5.55 5.06 6.32
CA GLU A 200 -4.77 4.36 7.37
C GLU A 200 -3.29 4.75 7.39
N LYS A 201 -2.76 5.38 6.34
CA LYS A 201 -1.37 5.83 6.27
C LYS A 201 -1.22 7.31 6.62
N GLY A 202 -2.28 7.97 7.09
CA GLY A 202 -2.27 9.38 7.44
C GLY A 202 -2.22 10.31 6.23
N ARG A 203 -2.59 9.84 5.02
CA ARG A 203 -2.70 10.66 3.81
C ARG A 203 -4.07 11.30 3.74
N VAL A 204 -4.13 12.60 3.41
CA VAL A 204 -5.40 13.29 3.17
C VAL A 204 -6.06 12.71 1.92
N ILE A 205 -7.30 12.26 2.07
CA ILE A 205 -8.10 11.71 0.97
C ILE A 205 -9.37 12.51 0.69
N LYS A 206 -9.86 13.31 1.65
CA LYS A 206 -11.05 14.17 1.48
C LYS A 206 -10.96 15.43 2.35
N LEU A 207 -11.71 16.45 1.96
CA LEU A 207 -12.02 17.60 2.80
C LEU A 207 -13.20 17.25 3.72
N ALA A 208 -12.98 17.35 5.04
CA ALA A 208 -14.02 17.09 6.04
C ALA A 208 -14.84 18.34 6.38
N ASN A 209 -14.22 19.53 6.30
CA ASN A 209 -14.88 20.79 6.62
C ASN A 209 -14.92 21.73 5.40
N PRO A 210 -16.08 21.93 4.75
CA PRO A 210 -16.19 22.74 3.53
C PRO A 210 -15.89 24.22 3.78
N LYS A 211 -15.98 24.71 5.02
CA LYS A 211 -15.62 26.12 5.33
C LYS A 211 -14.16 26.42 5.02
N PHE A 212 -13.29 25.41 4.99
CA PHE A 212 -11.87 25.60 4.69
C PHE A 212 -11.64 26.01 3.22
N VAL A 213 -12.57 25.74 2.30
CA VAL A 213 -12.52 26.23 0.91
C VAL A 213 -12.38 27.75 0.85
N LYS A 214 -12.88 28.48 1.84
CA LYS A 214 -12.74 29.95 1.91
C LYS A 214 -11.29 30.43 1.99
N ASN A 215 -10.37 29.57 2.44
CA ASN A 215 -8.95 29.88 2.54
C ASN A 215 -8.16 29.54 1.26
N PHE A 216 -8.80 28.93 0.25
CA PHE A 216 -8.13 28.64 -1.01
C PHE A 216 -8.03 29.91 -1.85
N ASP A 217 -7.05 29.94 -2.74
CA ASP A 217 -6.88 31.03 -3.71
C ASP A 217 -8.16 31.22 -4.53
N LYS A 218 -8.38 32.45 -5.00
CA LYS A 218 -9.60 32.82 -5.73
C LYS A 218 -9.84 31.91 -6.94
N ASP A 219 -8.77 31.57 -7.64
CA ASP A 219 -8.80 30.81 -8.88
C ASP A 219 -9.20 29.36 -8.61
N VAL A 220 -8.63 28.75 -7.57
CA VAL A 220 -9.00 27.42 -7.08
C VAL A 220 -10.47 27.38 -6.63
N ARG A 221 -10.94 28.42 -5.93
CA ARG A 221 -12.36 28.51 -5.53
C ARG A 221 -13.28 28.58 -6.74
N TRP A 222 -12.90 29.27 -7.81
CA TRP A 222 -13.65 29.30 -9.06
C TRP A 222 -13.70 27.95 -9.76
N GLU A 223 -12.58 27.23 -9.82
CA GLU A 223 -12.57 25.87 -10.39
C GLU A 223 -13.45 24.92 -9.58
N ILE A 224 -13.38 24.98 -8.24
CA ILE A 224 -14.30 24.22 -7.37
C ILE A 224 -15.76 24.61 -7.65
N TYR A 225 -16.06 25.91 -7.78
CA TYR A 225 -17.40 26.38 -8.08
C TYR A 225 -17.91 25.82 -9.41
N LYS A 226 -17.10 25.85 -10.48
CA LYS A 226 -17.47 25.31 -11.80
C LYS A 226 -17.79 23.81 -11.72
N ILE A 227 -16.94 23.03 -11.05
CA ILE A 227 -17.16 21.59 -10.85
C ILE A 227 -18.50 21.34 -10.17
N LEU A 228 -18.76 22.02 -9.04
CA LEU A 228 -19.98 21.85 -8.26
C LEU A 228 -21.23 22.37 -9.00
N PHE A 229 -21.11 23.49 -9.71
CA PHE A 229 -22.21 24.04 -10.50
C PHE A 229 -22.66 23.07 -11.58
N ASN A 230 -21.71 22.46 -12.30
CA ASN A 230 -22.00 21.45 -13.30
C ASN A 230 -22.59 20.17 -12.68
N GLU A 231 -22.03 19.70 -11.56
CA GLU A 231 -22.52 18.52 -10.83
C GLU A 231 -23.97 18.71 -10.37
N PHE A 232 -24.31 19.90 -9.86
CA PHE A 232 -25.66 20.23 -9.38
C PHE A 232 -26.55 20.87 -10.46
N LYS A 233 -26.12 20.90 -11.72
CA LYS A 233 -26.88 21.48 -12.86
C LYS A 233 -27.40 22.90 -12.60
N GLY A 234 -26.66 23.70 -11.85
CA GLY A 234 -27.07 25.05 -11.48
C GLY A 234 -28.29 25.15 -10.55
N GLU A 235 -28.69 24.07 -9.88
CA GLU A 235 -29.82 24.08 -8.94
C GLU A 235 -29.64 25.13 -7.83
N ASN A 236 -30.69 25.93 -7.60
CA ASN A 236 -30.71 26.90 -6.53
C ASN A 236 -30.93 26.21 -5.17
N LEU A 237 -29.94 26.30 -4.29
CA LEU A 237 -29.98 25.70 -2.95
C LEU A 237 -31.13 26.22 -2.07
N ASN A 238 -31.67 27.41 -2.37
CA ASN A 238 -32.82 27.97 -1.64
C ASN A 238 -34.14 27.26 -2.00
N GLU A 239 -34.26 26.64 -3.17
CA GLU A 239 -35.45 25.89 -3.60
C GLU A 239 -35.46 24.45 -3.05
N LYS A 240 -34.31 23.94 -2.59
CA LYS A 240 -34.16 22.60 -2.02
C LYS A 240 -34.63 22.50 -0.56
N LYS A 241 -34.67 23.62 0.16
CA LYS A 241 -35.11 23.66 1.58
C LYS A 241 -36.63 23.72 1.75
N SER A 242 -37.39 24.06 0.70
CA SER A 242 -38.86 24.11 0.72
C SER A 242 -39.53 22.77 0.35
N LYS A 243 -38.75 21.73 0.01
CA LYS A 243 -39.23 20.39 -0.36
C LYS A 243 -38.89 19.30 0.65
N LYS A 244 -38.54 19.66 1.89
CA LYS A 244 -38.32 18.71 3.00
C LYS A 244 -39.23 19.03 4.16
#